data_AF-A0A4S3PNM6-F1
#
_entry.id   AF-A0A4S3PNM6-F1
#
_cell.length_a   1.000
_cell.length_b   1.000
_cell.length_c   1.000
_cell.angle_alpha   90.00
_cell.angle_beta   90.00
_cell.angle_gamma   90.00
#
_symmetry.space_group_name_H-M   'P 1'
#
loop_
_entity.id
_entity.type
_entity.pdbx_description
1 polymer ?
#
loop_
_entity_poly.entity_id
_entity_poly.type
_entity_poly.pdbx_seq_one_letter_code
_entity_poly.pdbx_strand_id
1 'polypeptide(L)' 'MDHFNKEQKNEVVVIPQTPDEEMYEKVAEMVLIQSQASFKKEQLLKQIDESLINRDESLFMKLTKQYNMLLSQHHFLQ' A
#
# COMPACT_ATOMS: atom_id res chain seq x y z
N MET A 1 33.88 -25.78 55.12
CA MET A 1 32.47 -25.82 54.71
C MET A 1 32.32 -24.76 53.65
N ASP A 2 32.63 -25.14 52.42
CA ASP A 2 32.84 -24.24 51.30
C ASP A 2 31.56 -23.55 50.86
N HIS A 3 31.68 -22.23 50.66
CA HIS A 3 30.69 -21.39 50.02
C HIS A 3 30.54 -21.79 48.55
N PHE A 4 29.34 -22.10 48.09
CA PHE A 4 29.02 -21.95 46.66
C PHE A 4 27.67 -21.28 46.47
N ASN A 5 27.81 -20.00 46.14
CA ASN A 5 26.88 -19.05 45.59
C ASN A 5 26.07 -19.69 44.44
N LYS A 6 24.75 -19.85 44.62
CA LYS A 6 23.86 -20.41 43.59
C LYS A 6 23.37 -19.27 42.69
N GLU A 7 24.28 -18.74 41.88
CA GLU A 7 23.93 -17.90 40.74
C GLU A 7 23.36 -18.80 39.63
N GLN A 8 22.03 -18.87 39.53
CA GLN A 8 21.38 -19.34 38.31
C GLN A 8 20.75 -18.14 37.62
N LYS A 9 21.54 -17.69 36.64
CA LYS A 9 21.35 -16.63 35.66
C LYS A 9 19.88 -16.47 35.24
N ASN A 10 19.37 -15.25 35.34
CA ASN A 10 18.22 -14.83 34.54
C ASN A 10 18.64 -14.93 33.07
N GLU A 11 18.30 -16.04 32.42
CA GLU A 11 18.43 -16.15 30.97
C GLU A 11 17.44 -15.16 30.36
N VAL A 12 17.97 -14.04 29.86
CA VAL A 12 17.21 -13.18 28.95
C VAL A 12 16.96 -14.03 27.71
N VAL A 13 15.76 -14.58 27.60
CA VAL A 13 15.27 -15.18 26.37
C VAL A 13 15.23 -14.06 25.35
N VAL A 14 16.25 -13.98 24.49
CA VAL A 14 16.17 -13.20 23.27
C VAL A 14 15.19 -13.95 22.38
N ILE A 15 13.92 -13.54 22.43
CA ILE A 15 12.94 -13.98 21.43
C ILE A 15 13.44 -13.39 20.12
N PRO A 16 13.90 -14.21 19.16
CA PRO A 16 14.21 -13.68 17.84
C PRO A 16 12.87 -13.24 17.27
N GLN A 17 12.64 -11.93 17.18
CA GLN A 17 11.61 -11.40 16.31
C GLN A 17 12.13 -11.57 14.89
N THR A 18 12.11 -12.79 14.38
CA THR A 18 12.13 -13.00 12.93
C THR A 18 10.90 -12.26 12.41
N PRO A 19 11.08 -11.22 11.58
CA PRO A 19 9.94 -10.59 10.96
C PRO A 19 9.11 -11.66 10.26
N ASP A 20 7.81 -11.62 10.47
CA ASP A 20 6.90 -12.56 9.83
C ASP A 20 6.95 -12.31 8.32
N GLU A 21 7.54 -13.23 7.55
CA GLU A 21 7.64 -13.14 6.09
C GLU A 21 6.25 -12.92 5.46
N GLU A 22 5.21 -13.50 6.06
CA GLU A 22 3.81 -13.32 5.67
C GLU A 22 3.35 -11.86 5.84
N MET A 23 3.83 -11.17 6.88
CA MET A 23 3.56 -9.75 7.09
C MET A 23 4.22 -8.91 5.99
N TYR A 24 5.47 -9.19 5.63
CA TYR A 24 6.15 -8.46 4.57
C TYR A 24 5.52 -8.70 3.20
N GLU A 25 5.11 -9.92 2.90
CA GLU A 25 4.38 -10.25 1.68
C GLU A 25 3.08 -9.43 1.57
N LYS A 26 2.25 -9.44 2.61
CA LYS A 26 1.00 -8.65 2.66
C LYS A 26 1.24 -7.15 2.50
N VAL A 27 2.29 -6.61 3.14
CA VAL A 27 2.64 -5.20 3.02
C VAL A 27 3.10 -4.88 1.60
N ALA A 28 3.91 -5.74 0.97
CA ALA A 28 4.36 -5.56 -0.40
C ALA A 28 3.17 -5.57 -1.39
N GLU A 29 2.23 -6.50 -1.22
CA GLU A 29 0.99 -6.54 -2.02
C GLU A 29 0.16 -5.26 -1.85
N MET A 30 -0.01 -4.79 -0.62
CA MET A 30 -0.74 -3.55 -0.34
C MET A 30 -0.06 -2.35 -1.02
N VAL A 31 1.25 -2.21 -0.89
CA VAL A 31 2.02 -1.12 -1.52
C VAL A 31 1.89 -1.19 -3.05
N LEU A 32 1.95 -2.39 -3.63
CA LEU A 32 1.79 -2.58 -5.07
C LEU A 32 0.41 -2.14 -5.55
N ILE A 33 -0.66 -2.61 -4.89
CA ILE A 33 -2.04 -2.26 -5.22
C ILE A 33 -2.25 -0.75 -5.09
N GLN A 34 -1.79 -0.15 -4.00
CA GLN A 34 -1.93 1.29 -3.76
C GLN A 34 -1.19 2.12 -4.83
N SER A 35 0.03 1.71 -5.18
CA SER A 35 0.85 2.41 -6.17
C SER A 35 0.23 2.32 -7.56
N GLN A 36 -0.25 1.14 -7.96
CA GLN A 36 -0.92 0.94 -9.25
C GLN A 36 -2.21 1.76 -9.36
N ALA A 37 -3.03 1.75 -8.32
CA ALA A 37 -4.30 2.49 -8.31
C ALA A 37 -4.05 4.01 -8.35
N SER A 38 -3.06 4.50 -7.60
CA SER A 38 -2.68 5.92 -7.58
C SER A 38 -2.12 6.38 -8.92
N PHE A 39 -1.22 5.60 -9.52
CA PHE A 39 -0.66 5.90 -10.85
C PHE A 39 -1.77 5.99 -11.91
N LYS A 40 -2.72 5.03 -11.91
CA LYS A 40 -3.85 5.04 -12.84
C LYS A 40 -4.77 6.23 -12.62
N LYS A 41 -4.98 6.66 -11.36
CA LYS A 41 -5.74 7.86 -11.02
C LYS A 41 -5.11 9.10 -11.64
N GLU A 42 -3.81 9.30 -11.44
CA GLU A 42 -3.05 10.43 -12.00
C GLU A 42 -3.07 10.44 -13.53
N GLN A 43 -2.91 9.27 -14.15
CA GLN A 43 -2.98 9.15 -15.60
C GLN A 43 -4.36 9.55 -16.14
N LEU A 44 -5.45 9.09 -15.50
CA LEU A 44 -6.81 9.45 -15.89
C LEU A 44 -7.06 10.94 -15.74
N LEU A 45 -6.63 11.57 -14.64
CA LEU A 45 -6.76 13.01 -14.44
C LEU A 45 -6.05 13.80 -15.55
N LYS A 46 -4.81 13.42 -15.87
CA LYS A 46 -4.06 14.06 -16.96
C LYS A 46 -4.78 13.95 -18.30
N GLN A 47 -5.30 12.77 -18.63
CA GLN A 47 -6.03 12.55 -19.88
C GLN A 47 -7.38 13.31 -19.91
N ILE A 48 -8.04 13.45 -18.76
CA ILE A 48 -9.25 14.27 -18.63
C ILE A 48 -8.92 15.73 -18.92
N ASP A 49 -7.86 16.27 -18.34
CA ASP A 49 -7.41 17.64 -18.59
C ASP A 49 -7.07 17.85 -20.08
N GLU A 50 -6.36 16.89 -20.70
CA GLU A 50 -6.07 16.91 -22.14
C GLU A 50 -7.35 16.90 -22.99
N SER A 51 -8.35 16.10 -22.63
CA SER A 51 -9.64 16.07 -23.33
C SER A 51 -10.38 17.41 -23.25
N LEU A 52 -10.30 18.11 -22.11
CA LEU A 52 -10.88 19.44 -21.92
C LEU A 52 -10.16 20.49 -22.77
N ILE A 53 -8.83 20.48 -22.81
CA ILE A 53 -8.01 21.37 -23.65
C ILE A 53 -8.40 21.19 -25.13
N ASN A 54 -8.55 19.94 -25.56
CA ASN A 54 -8.90 19.59 -26.94
C ASN A 54 -10.39 19.74 -27.26
N ARG A 55 -11.24 20.08 -26.27
CA ARG A 55 -12.71 20.17 -26.38
C ARG A 55 -13.35 18.87 -26.88
N ASP A 56 -12.76 17.72 -26.53
CA ASP A 56 -13.28 16.39 -26.87
C ASP A 56 -14.23 15.90 -25.76
N GLU A 57 -15.51 16.25 -25.90
CA GLU A 57 -16.56 15.87 -24.93
C GLU A 57 -16.73 14.36 -24.80
N SER A 58 -16.63 13.62 -25.90
CA SER A 58 -16.81 12.16 -25.89
C SER A 58 -15.72 11.48 -25.07
N LEU A 59 -14.47 11.89 -25.30
CA LEU A 59 -13.33 11.38 -24.55
C LEU A 59 -13.40 11.79 -23.08
N PHE A 60 -13.76 13.04 -22.79
CA PHE A 60 -13.95 13.52 -21.42
C PHE A 60 -14.95 12.65 -20.64
N MET A 61 -16.13 12.39 -21.23
CA MET A 61 -17.17 11.58 -20.58
C MET A 61 -16.72 10.14 -20.36
N LYS A 62 -16.01 9.55 -21.34
CA LYS A 62 -15.46 8.20 -21.22
C LYS A 62 -14.44 8.11 -20.10
N LEU A 63 -13.48 9.04 -20.03
CA LEU A 63 -12.42 9.04 -19.03
C LEU A 63 -12.98 9.33 -17.62
N THR A 64 -13.93 10.25 -17.50
CA THR A 64 -14.62 10.56 -16.24
C THR A 64 -15.34 9.34 -15.69
N LYS A 65 -16.00 8.55 -16.55
CA LYS A 65 -16.63 7.30 -16.14
C LYS A 65 -15.60 6.28 -15.62
N GLN A 66 -14.45 6.16 -16.29
CA GLN A 66 -13.38 5.27 -15.83
C GLN A 66 -12.78 5.73 -14.49
N TYR A 67 -12.60 7.05 -14.32
CA TYR A 67 -12.14 7.64 -13.08
C TYR A 67 -13.08 7.36 -11.90
N ASN A 68 -14.39 7.57 -12.10
CA ASN A 68 -15.38 7.28 -11.05
C ASN A 68 -15.44 5.78 -10.71
N MET A 69 -15.31 4.91 -11.71
CA MET A 69 -15.23 3.47 -11.47
C MET A 69 -13.98 3.09 -10.67
N LEU A 70 -12.82 3.70 -10.98
CA LEU A 70 -11.59 3.49 -10.22
C LEU A 70 -11.76 3.90 -8.75
N LEU A 71 -12.36 5.06 -8.47
CA LEU A 71 -12.64 5.53 -7.11
C LEU A 71 -13.61 4.62 -6.35
N SER A 72 -14.63 4.08 -7.03
CA SER A 72 -15.57 3.13 -6.39
C SER A 72 -14.93 1.81 -6.00
N GLN A 73 -13.88 1.40 -6.71
CA GLN A 73 -13.15 0.16 -6.44
C GLN A 73 -12.07 0.34 -5.37
N HIS A 74 -11.59 1.57 -5.16
CA HIS A 74 -10.46 1.87 -4.29
C HIS A 74 -10.79 3.07 -3.39
N HIS A 75 -11.51 2.81 -2.29
CA HIS A 75 -11.91 3.87 -1.34
C HIS A 75 -10.73 4.69 -0.78
N PHE A 76 -9.53 4.11 -0.71
CA PHE A 76 -8.33 4.82 -0.27
C PHE A 76 -7.85 5.91 -1.25
N LEU A 77 -8.43 5.99 -2.45
CA LEU A 77 -8.14 7.04 -3.43
C LEU A 77 -9.05 8.27 -3.31
N GLN A 78 -10.11 8.20 -2.49
CA GLN A 78 -11.06 9.30 -2.25
C GLN A 78 -10.43 10.35 -1.33
#